data_AF-A0A8J2FNN2-F1
#
_entry.id   AF-A0A8J2FNN2-F1
#
_cell.length_a   1.000
_cell.length_b   1.000
_cell.length_c   1.000
_cell.angle_alpha   90.00
_cell.angle_beta   90.00
_cell.angle_gamma   90.00
#
_symmetry.space_group_name_H-M   'P 1'
#
loop_
_entity.id
_entity.type
_entity.pdbx_description
1 polymer ?
#
loop_
_entity_poly.entity_id
_entity_poly.type
_entity_poly.pdbx_seq_one_letter_code
_entity_poly.pdbx_strand_id
1 'polypeptide(L)'
;MSSFSRNRSSGLAIPAFALRRAQDLGIGDTLAVREAIAFCRSLGIGYLQLLPIQETGGDHSPYNAVSSIALDPALLATEPGEVPELSAEAWKAARAQLGSAVAASQIEYPRVKQTKLWLLEQAFETFQRKKGSLTEAFQAFCQREADWLPSYCLFRVLIDEHRGDPVWTRWNTELQNPVRARQWLEQHPRKTELERKLSFYAFVQWVAFCQWETVRKKADEEGIALIGDIPYGVNRYSADTWGQPHLFDLSWSGGSPPEPYFQEDPFVARWGQNWGLPLYRWEAHQKEDFAWWARRIAHTTRIFHGFRLDHVLGFFRIYAFPWEPERNREFFPLSPQEVAERTGGRLPRFFPRPDDPPSEANANAVEGARLLKKILDLSQGALVIAEDLGMVPPYVRPILTELGIPGFTIPRFEREPDGTYRSPSTYPPHNVVTYATHDHPPLAVLYEKLWESAQKDPRPEKRAHAYHELTCLLRFAGWAATELPARFPDQLHMRLIEILLASPCWLAVWLAPDLLGTKEWFNRPGTEGGQNWRDRLSLPLTDYLDQEPWKSKLRKVAELLREHNRNHPAAISL
;
A
#
# COMPACT_ATOMS: atom_id res chain seq x y z
N MET A 1 -7.96 16.57 -19.41
CA MET A 1 -8.41 15.22 -19.81
C MET A 1 -7.20 14.30 -19.72
N SER A 2 -7.17 13.42 -18.72
CA SER A 2 -6.09 12.44 -18.52
C SER A 2 -5.84 11.64 -19.81
N SER A 3 -4.57 11.44 -20.16
CA SER A 3 -4.12 10.68 -21.33
C SER A 3 -4.33 9.17 -21.11
N PHE A 4 -5.58 8.75 -21.00
CA PHE A 4 -5.91 7.34 -21.00
C PHE A 4 -5.54 6.75 -22.36
N SER A 5 -4.60 5.80 -22.37
CA SER A 5 -4.49 4.88 -23.48
C SER A 5 -5.84 4.17 -23.60
N ARG A 6 -6.54 4.36 -24.72
CA ARG A 6 -7.81 3.66 -25.01
C ARG A 6 -7.62 2.14 -25.17
N ASN A 7 -6.38 1.67 -25.16
CA ASN A 7 -6.06 0.26 -25.31
C ASN A 7 -6.11 -0.45 -23.96
N ARG A 8 -6.75 -1.63 -23.95
CA ARG A 8 -6.73 -2.52 -22.78
C ARG A 8 -5.29 -2.96 -22.51
N SER A 9 -4.93 -3.09 -21.24
CA SER A 9 -3.59 -3.46 -20.81
C SER A 9 -3.64 -4.43 -19.64
N SER A 10 -2.46 -4.75 -19.11
CA SER A 10 -2.25 -5.67 -18.02
C SER A 10 -1.25 -5.12 -17.01
N GLY A 11 -1.41 -5.53 -15.74
CA GLY A 11 -0.53 -5.11 -14.66
C GLY A 11 -0.21 -6.24 -13.68
N LEU A 12 0.92 -6.08 -13.01
CA LEU A 12 1.33 -6.88 -11.86
C LEU A 12 1.29 -5.99 -10.61
N ALA A 13 0.66 -6.46 -9.54
CA ALA A 13 0.68 -5.81 -8.23
C ALA A 13 1.51 -6.63 -7.24
N ILE A 14 2.46 -6.00 -6.57
CA ILE A 14 3.29 -6.66 -5.55
C ILE A 14 3.84 -5.64 -4.55
N PRO A 15 3.87 -5.94 -3.23
CA PRO A 15 4.58 -5.09 -2.29
C PRO A 15 6.09 -5.15 -2.53
N ALA A 16 6.76 -3.99 -2.54
CA ALA A 16 8.21 -3.93 -2.76
C ALA A 16 8.99 -4.80 -1.75
N PHE A 17 8.56 -4.83 -0.48
CA PHE A 17 9.18 -5.63 0.56
C PHE A 17 9.14 -7.14 0.29
N ALA A 18 8.14 -7.62 -0.46
CA ALA A 18 7.90 -9.04 -0.68
C ALA A 18 8.77 -9.63 -1.79
N LEU A 19 9.38 -8.78 -2.61
CA LEU A 19 10.28 -9.20 -3.68
C LEU A 19 11.55 -9.86 -3.12
N ARG A 20 12.17 -10.68 -3.96
CA ARG A 20 13.46 -11.32 -3.69
C ARG A 20 14.44 -11.08 -4.82
N ARG A 21 15.72 -11.06 -4.47
CA ARG A 21 16.85 -11.17 -5.40
C ARG A 21 18.04 -11.80 -4.69
N ALA A 22 19.01 -12.30 -5.44
CA ALA A 22 20.12 -13.10 -4.90
C ALA A 22 20.90 -12.41 -3.75
N GLN A 23 21.09 -11.09 -3.84
CA GLN A 23 21.91 -10.32 -2.89
C GLN A 23 21.09 -9.41 -1.95
N ASP A 24 19.77 -9.57 -1.87
CA ASP A 24 18.97 -8.80 -0.91
C ASP A 24 19.30 -9.14 0.54
N LEU A 25 19.01 -8.22 1.47
CA LEU A 25 19.27 -8.40 2.90
C LEU A 25 18.02 -8.88 3.66
N GLY A 26 17.24 -9.80 3.10
CA GLY A 26 16.06 -10.35 3.77
C GLY A 26 14.76 -9.58 3.54
N ILE A 27 14.77 -8.60 2.62
CA ILE A 27 13.62 -7.79 2.21
C ILE A 27 13.85 -7.32 0.78
N GLY A 28 12.79 -7.23 -0.02
CA GLY A 28 12.87 -6.62 -1.35
C GLY A 28 13.27 -5.15 -1.27
N ASP A 29 14.06 -4.71 -2.25
CA ASP A 29 14.62 -3.37 -2.33
C ASP A 29 14.49 -2.79 -3.76
N THR A 30 15.00 -1.57 -3.97
CA THR A 30 14.97 -0.87 -5.26
C THR A 30 15.55 -1.69 -6.42
N LEU A 31 16.56 -2.53 -6.18
CA LEU A 31 17.08 -3.43 -7.21
C LEU A 31 16.12 -4.60 -7.50
N ALA A 32 15.46 -5.14 -6.48
CA ALA A 32 14.45 -6.17 -6.68
C ALA A 32 13.25 -5.63 -7.49
N VAL A 33 12.90 -4.34 -7.30
CA VAL A 33 11.88 -3.67 -8.14
C VAL A 33 12.34 -3.54 -9.59
N ARG A 34 13.63 -3.27 -9.85
CA ARG A 34 14.18 -3.27 -11.22
C ARG A 34 14.10 -4.65 -11.88
N GLU A 35 14.34 -5.73 -11.13
CA GLU A 35 14.11 -7.09 -11.60
C GLU A 35 12.62 -7.36 -11.89
N ALA A 36 11.71 -6.81 -11.08
CA ALA A 36 10.27 -6.88 -11.33
C ALA A 36 9.85 -6.14 -12.61
N ILE A 37 10.46 -4.99 -12.91
CA ILE A 37 10.27 -4.27 -14.18
C ILE A 37 10.68 -5.15 -15.37
N ALA A 38 11.86 -5.78 -15.29
CA ALA A 38 12.34 -6.69 -16.33
C ALA A 38 11.43 -7.93 -16.48
N PHE A 39 10.94 -8.47 -15.36
CA PHE A 39 9.95 -9.55 -15.35
C PHE A 39 8.67 -9.15 -16.09
N CYS A 40 8.09 -7.99 -15.78
CA CYS A 40 6.90 -7.48 -16.46
C CYS A 40 7.13 -7.35 -17.98
N ARG A 41 8.25 -6.74 -18.39
CA ARG A 41 8.62 -6.63 -19.81
C ARG A 41 8.70 -8.00 -20.48
N SER A 42 9.33 -8.99 -19.84
CA SER A 42 9.52 -10.32 -20.43
C SER A 42 8.21 -11.04 -20.77
N LEU A 43 7.14 -10.74 -20.02
CA LEU A 43 5.80 -11.29 -20.24
C LEU A 43 4.92 -10.40 -21.13
N GLY A 44 5.34 -9.16 -21.39
CA GLY A 44 4.52 -8.15 -22.04
C GLY A 44 3.49 -7.49 -21.11
N ILE A 45 3.71 -7.52 -19.79
CA ILE A 45 2.90 -6.77 -18.82
C ILE A 45 3.33 -5.30 -18.87
N GLY A 46 2.37 -4.38 -18.93
CA GLY A 46 2.64 -2.95 -19.13
C GLY A 46 2.70 -2.11 -17.85
N TYR A 47 2.12 -2.60 -16.76
CA TYR A 47 2.03 -1.88 -15.50
C TYR A 47 2.63 -2.67 -14.33
N LEU A 48 3.40 -2.01 -13.48
CA LEU A 48 3.85 -2.55 -12.20
C LEU A 48 3.31 -1.67 -11.08
N GLN A 49 2.35 -2.19 -10.32
CA GLN A 49 1.80 -1.54 -9.14
C GLN A 49 2.56 -1.99 -7.89
N LEU A 50 3.04 -1.01 -7.12
CA LEU A 50 3.61 -1.24 -5.80
C LEU A 50 2.65 -0.72 -4.72
N LEU A 51 2.70 -1.37 -3.56
CA LEU A 51 2.10 -0.84 -2.32
C LEU A 51 2.86 0.42 -1.85
N PRO A 52 2.36 1.13 -0.83
CA PRO A 52 3.05 2.28 -0.28
C PRO A 52 4.51 1.94 0.11
N ILE A 53 5.43 2.85 -0.16
CA ILE A 53 6.89 2.68 0.06
C ILE A 53 7.44 3.64 1.13
N GLN A 54 6.54 4.35 1.81
CA GLN A 54 6.86 5.29 2.86
C GLN A 54 7.33 4.59 4.12
N GLU A 55 8.14 5.27 4.93
CA GLU A 55 8.67 4.71 6.16
C GLU A 55 7.53 4.34 7.13
N THR A 56 7.51 3.09 7.54
CA THR A 56 6.51 2.56 8.47
C THR A 56 6.96 2.60 9.92
N GLY A 57 5.99 2.64 10.83
CA GLY A 57 6.22 2.44 12.26
C GLY A 57 6.49 0.98 12.63
N GLY A 58 6.28 0.66 13.91
CA GLY A 58 6.58 -0.67 14.49
C GLY A 58 5.64 -1.80 14.06
N ASP A 59 4.47 -1.51 13.50
CA ASP A 59 3.54 -2.53 12.97
C ASP A 59 3.89 -2.98 11.53
N HIS A 60 4.85 -2.29 10.90
CA HIS A 60 5.32 -2.51 9.53
C HIS A 60 4.24 -2.41 8.45
N SER A 61 3.09 -1.83 8.76
CA SER A 61 2.01 -1.64 7.79
C SER A 61 2.35 -0.50 6.82
N PRO A 62 2.38 -0.73 5.50
CA PRO A 62 2.55 0.33 4.50
C PRO A 62 1.48 1.43 4.60
N TYR A 63 0.31 1.10 5.14
CA TYR A 63 -0.82 2.02 5.31
C TYR A 63 -0.76 2.82 6.62
N ASN A 64 0.24 2.55 7.47
CA ASN A 64 0.46 3.24 8.74
C ASN A 64 1.82 3.95 8.79
N ALA A 65 2.13 4.68 7.72
CA ALA A 65 3.41 5.36 7.54
C ALA A 65 3.64 6.50 8.55
N VAL A 66 4.87 6.60 9.07
CA VAL A 66 5.29 7.69 9.97
C VAL A 66 5.61 8.99 9.23
N SER A 67 5.54 8.97 7.89
CA SER A 67 5.56 10.16 7.05
C SER A 67 4.76 9.93 5.77
N SER A 68 4.06 10.95 5.27
CA SER A 68 3.41 10.90 3.96
C SER A 68 4.39 10.99 2.77
N ILE A 69 5.66 11.35 3.02
CA ILE A 69 6.66 11.62 1.98
C ILE A 69 7.92 10.77 2.16
N ALA A 70 8.44 10.66 3.38
CA ALA A 70 9.71 9.98 3.61
C ALA A 70 9.64 8.50 3.25
N LEU A 71 10.64 8.03 2.51
CA LEU A 71 10.73 6.67 1.99
C LEU A 71 11.35 5.72 3.02
N ASP A 72 10.91 4.46 3.04
CA ASP A 72 11.39 3.49 4.04
C ASP A 72 12.84 3.07 3.76
N PRO A 73 13.77 3.28 4.72
CA PRO A 73 15.16 2.85 4.59
C PRO A 73 15.31 1.34 4.35
N ALA A 74 14.32 0.53 4.77
CA ALA A 74 14.32 -0.90 4.56
C ALA A 74 14.25 -1.29 3.08
N LEU A 75 13.68 -0.43 2.24
CA LEU A 75 13.48 -0.69 0.81
C LEU A 75 14.66 -0.22 -0.04
N LEU A 76 15.74 0.28 0.57
CA LEU A 76 16.94 0.70 -0.14
C LEU A 76 17.87 -0.48 -0.41
N ALA A 77 18.45 -0.50 -1.61
CA ALA A 77 19.56 -1.38 -1.90
C ALA A 77 20.79 -0.82 -1.18
N THR A 78 21.37 -1.61 -0.29
CA THR A 78 22.53 -1.20 0.51
C THR A 78 23.78 -2.00 0.13
N GLU A 79 23.86 -2.49 -1.10
CA GLU A 79 25.08 -3.14 -1.60
C GLU A 79 26.10 -2.11 -2.13
N PRO A 80 27.38 -2.48 -2.21
CA PRO A 80 28.43 -1.58 -2.68
C PRO A 80 28.13 -1.06 -4.09
N GLY A 81 28.20 0.25 -4.27
CA GLY A 81 27.86 0.94 -5.53
C GLY A 81 26.46 1.56 -5.54
N GLU A 82 25.52 1.04 -4.75
CA GLU A 82 24.16 1.59 -4.65
C GLU A 82 24.03 2.67 -3.56
N VAL A 83 24.93 2.64 -2.57
CA VAL A 83 25.06 3.68 -1.54
C VAL A 83 26.44 4.32 -1.67
N PRO A 84 26.53 5.66 -1.83
CA PRO A 84 27.82 6.35 -1.91
C PRO A 84 28.71 6.02 -0.72
N GLU A 85 29.98 5.71 -0.99
CA GLU A 85 31.01 5.51 0.03
C GLU A 85 30.82 4.28 0.94
N LEU A 86 29.91 3.37 0.61
CA LEU A 86 29.75 2.12 1.35
C LEU A 86 30.84 1.10 1.00
N SER A 87 31.55 0.61 2.02
CA SER A 87 32.56 -0.45 1.89
C SER A 87 31.94 -1.82 1.61
N ALA A 88 32.58 -2.59 0.73
CA ALA A 88 32.20 -3.97 0.44
C ALA A 88 32.41 -4.90 1.65
N GLU A 89 33.42 -4.63 2.48
CA GLU A 89 33.72 -5.36 3.69
C GLU A 89 32.60 -5.18 4.73
N ALA A 90 32.17 -3.94 4.94
CA ALA A 90 31.05 -3.64 5.85
C ALA A 90 29.76 -4.34 5.41
N TRP A 91 29.45 -4.30 4.10
CA TRP A 91 28.29 -4.99 3.56
C TRP A 91 28.34 -6.52 3.73
N LYS A 92 29.49 -7.14 3.42
CA LYS A 92 29.69 -8.58 3.61
C LYS A 92 29.51 -8.99 5.07
N ALA A 93 30.06 -8.22 6.00
CA ALA A 93 29.91 -8.47 7.44
C ALA A 93 28.45 -8.36 7.89
N ALA A 94 27.74 -7.31 7.47
CA ALA A 94 26.32 -7.11 7.74
C ALA A 94 25.45 -8.26 7.20
N ARG A 95 25.69 -8.68 5.96
CA ARG A 95 24.98 -9.82 5.35
C ARG A 95 25.23 -11.12 6.13
N ALA A 96 26.48 -11.38 6.51
CA ALA A 96 26.84 -12.54 7.31
C ALA A 96 26.14 -12.54 8.68
N GLN A 97 26.00 -11.38 9.32
CA GLN A 97 25.31 -11.22 10.61
C GLN A 97 23.79 -11.48 10.52
N LEU A 98 23.16 -11.16 9.38
CA LEU A 98 21.75 -11.51 9.15
C LEU A 98 21.58 -13.04 9.01
N GLY A 99 22.54 -13.71 8.37
CA GLY A 99 22.57 -15.18 8.27
C GLY A 99 21.28 -15.73 7.64
N SER A 100 20.61 -16.65 8.32
CA SER A 100 19.37 -17.28 7.84
C SER A 100 18.20 -16.30 7.66
N ALA A 101 18.22 -15.13 8.31
CA ALA A 101 17.16 -14.12 8.16
C ALA A 101 17.04 -13.62 6.72
N VAL A 102 18.14 -13.65 5.95
CA VAL A 102 18.14 -13.29 4.52
C VAL A 102 17.23 -14.23 3.71
N ALA A 103 17.23 -15.52 4.06
CA ALA A 103 16.46 -16.55 3.35
C ALA A 103 15.04 -16.76 3.91
N ALA A 104 14.73 -16.22 5.09
CA ALA A 104 13.45 -16.45 5.78
C ALA A 104 12.23 -16.15 4.88
N SER A 105 11.18 -16.96 4.99
CA SER A 105 9.90 -16.75 4.27
C SER A 105 9.17 -15.49 4.73
N GLN A 106 9.41 -15.08 5.97
CA GLN A 106 8.87 -13.88 6.57
C GLN A 106 9.98 -12.89 6.94
N ILE A 107 9.75 -11.61 6.70
CA ILE A 107 10.72 -10.55 6.99
C ILE A 107 10.94 -10.44 8.50
N GLU A 108 12.22 -10.37 8.90
CA GLU A 108 12.65 -10.03 10.26
C GLU A 108 12.93 -8.51 10.36
N TYR A 109 11.87 -7.70 10.24
CA TYR A 109 11.97 -6.24 10.08
C TYR A 109 12.92 -5.54 11.06
N PRO A 110 12.89 -5.81 12.40
CA PRO A 110 13.80 -5.15 13.32
C PRO A 110 15.27 -5.37 12.97
N ARG A 111 15.66 -6.62 12.66
CA ARG A 111 17.03 -6.96 12.29
C ARG A 111 17.41 -6.35 10.94
N VAL A 112 16.53 -6.48 9.95
CA VAL A 112 16.78 -5.97 8.59
C VAL A 112 16.90 -4.44 8.58
N LYS A 113 15.97 -3.72 9.22
CA LYS A 113 15.99 -2.24 9.33
C LYS A 113 17.24 -1.78 10.08
N GLN A 114 17.56 -2.41 11.21
CA GLN A 114 18.77 -2.09 11.99
C GLN A 114 20.05 -2.28 11.16
N THR A 115 20.17 -3.41 10.46
CA THR A 115 21.34 -3.69 9.61
C THR A 115 21.46 -2.70 8.45
N LYS A 116 20.36 -2.36 7.76
CA LYS A 116 20.39 -1.40 6.66
C LYS A 116 20.70 0.03 7.13
N LEU A 117 20.12 0.47 8.25
CA LEU A 117 20.45 1.77 8.85
C LEU A 117 21.91 1.84 9.29
N TRP A 118 22.45 0.78 9.88
CA TRP A 118 23.87 0.70 10.23
C TRP A 118 24.77 0.85 9.00
N LEU A 119 24.47 0.15 7.89
CA LEU A 119 25.22 0.30 6.64
C LEU A 119 25.16 1.73 6.10
N LEU A 120 23.98 2.36 6.13
CA LEU A 120 23.80 3.75 5.72
C LEU A 120 24.59 4.70 6.61
N GLU A 121 24.68 4.44 7.92
CA GLU A 121 25.47 5.27 8.84
C GLU A 121 26.97 5.13 8.56
N GLN A 122 27.47 3.91 8.31
CA GLN A 122 28.87 3.69 7.91
C GLN A 122 29.23 4.43 6.60
N ALA A 123 28.33 4.40 5.63
CA ALA A 123 28.47 5.16 4.38
C ALA A 123 28.49 6.66 4.66
N PHE A 124 27.57 7.15 5.50
CA PHE A 124 27.47 8.56 5.85
C PHE A 124 28.72 9.09 6.55
N GLU A 125 29.32 8.33 7.47
CA GLU A 125 30.56 8.73 8.15
C GLU A 125 31.72 8.93 7.18
N THR A 126 31.79 8.11 6.13
CA THR A 126 32.81 8.25 5.08
C THR A 126 32.47 9.40 4.15
N PHE A 127 31.20 9.53 3.77
CA PHE A 127 30.67 10.62 2.94
C PHE A 127 30.95 12.00 3.54
N GLN A 128 30.74 12.19 4.84
CA GLN A 128 30.96 13.48 5.52
C GLN A 128 32.43 13.95 5.50
N ARG A 129 33.39 13.03 5.40
CA ARG A 129 34.83 13.36 5.37
C ARG A 129 35.30 13.79 3.98
N LYS A 130 34.51 13.52 2.94
CA LYS A 130 34.84 13.84 1.56
C LYS A 130 34.11 15.10 1.10
N LYS A 131 34.75 15.84 0.20
CA LYS A 131 34.14 16.98 -0.50
C LYS A 131 34.14 16.68 -2.00
N GLY A 132 33.05 17.02 -2.68
CA GLY A 132 32.92 16.86 -4.12
C GLY A 132 31.47 17.02 -4.59
N SER A 133 31.23 16.65 -5.85
CA SER A 133 29.94 16.80 -6.51
C SER A 133 28.78 16.09 -5.80
N LEU A 134 29.03 14.95 -5.14
CA LEU A 134 28.00 14.25 -4.36
C LEU A 134 27.59 15.04 -3.10
N THR A 135 28.52 15.74 -2.46
CA THR A 135 28.21 16.62 -1.32
C THR A 135 27.36 17.81 -1.78
N GLU A 136 27.65 18.38 -2.95
CA GLU A 136 26.86 19.46 -3.55
C GLU A 136 25.45 18.98 -3.94
N ALA A 137 25.33 17.79 -4.54
CA ALA A 137 24.05 17.17 -4.87
C ALA A 137 23.19 16.90 -3.61
N PHE A 138 23.81 16.43 -2.54
CA PHE A 138 23.14 16.26 -1.24
C PHE A 138 22.66 17.60 -0.66
N GLN A 139 23.50 18.64 -0.70
CA GLN A 139 23.09 19.98 -0.23
C GLN A 139 21.94 20.55 -1.06
N ALA A 140 21.99 20.38 -2.39
CA ALA A 140 20.91 20.79 -3.29
C ALA A 140 19.60 20.03 -3.00
N PHE A 141 19.69 18.73 -2.67
CA PHE A 141 18.53 17.96 -2.19
C PHE A 141 17.97 18.57 -0.90
N CYS A 142 18.81 18.80 0.13
CA CYS A 142 18.35 19.38 1.39
C CYS A 142 17.69 20.76 1.22
N GLN A 143 18.18 21.58 0.29
CA GLN A 143 17.58 22.88 -0.03
C GLN A 143 16.24 22.74 -0.73
N ARG A 144 16.13 21.83 -1.71
CA ARG A 144 14.89 21.58 -2.45
C ARG A 144 13.80 21.00 -1.55
N GLU A 145 14.17 20.12 -0.62
CA GLU A 145 13.24 19.41 0.28
C GLU A 145 13.05 20.12 1.64
N ALA A 146 13.44 21.39 1.76
CA ALA A 146 13.49 22.12 3.03
C ALA A 146 12.13 22.31 3.72
N ASP A 147 11.02 22.12 3.01
CA ASP A 147 9.66 22.30 3.51
C ASP A 147 9.12 21.11 4.32
N TRP A 148 9.68 19.90 4.15
CA TRP A 148 9.31 18.70 4.91
C TRP A 148 10.50 18.04 5.62
N LEU A 149 11.66 18.01 4.97
CA LEU A 149 12.80 17.20 5.40
C LEU A 149 13.31 17.55 6.80
N PRO A 150 13.48 18.83 7.19
CA PRO A 150 13.97 19.15 8.54
C PRO A 150 13.01 18.71 9.65
N SER A 151 11.69 18.81 9.41
CA SER A 151 10.67 18.37 10.37
C SER A 151 10.70 16.86 10.55
N TYR A 152 10.78 16.11 9.44
CA TYR A 152 10.90 14.66 9.46
C TYR A 152 12.21 14.19 10.13
N CYS A 153 13.35 14.82 9.82
CA CYS A 153 14.64 14.44 10.43
C CYS A 153 14.62 14.66 11.95
N LEU A 154 14.07 15.79 12.41
CA LEU A 154 13.91 16.04 13.85
C LEU A 154 12.98 15.01 14.49
N PHE A 155 11.85 14.71 13.85
CA PHE A 155 10.94 13.67 14.31
C PHE A 155 11.63 12.31 14.44
N ARG A 156 12.45 11.89 13.47
CA ARG A 156 13.21 10.63 13.54
C ARG A 156 14.27 10.62 14.65
N VAL A 157 14.98 11.72 14.86
CA VAL A 157 15.90 11.84 16.00
C VAL A 157 15.16 11.71 17.32
N LEU A 158 14.00 12.35 17.47
CA LEU A 158 13.20 12.25 18.69
C LEU A 158 12.69 10.83 18.95
N ILE A 159 12.33 10.08 17.89
CA ILE A 159 12.02 8.64 18.01
C ILE A 159 13.19 7.88 18.63
N ASP A 160 14.42 8.11 18.15
CA ASP A 160 15.60 7.42 18.66
C ASP A 160 15.86 7.76 20.14
N GLU A 161 15.69 9.03 20.51
CA GLU A 161 15.83 9.50 21.89
C GLU A 161 14.75 8.90 22.83
N HIS A 162 13.64 8.40 22.27
CA HIS A 162 12.60 7.66 22.98
C HIS A 162 12.63 6.15 22.68
N ARG A 163 13.82 5.59 22.42
CA ARG A 163 14.04 4.14 22.25
C ARG A 163 13.21 3.52 21.12
N GLY A 164 12.95 4.29 20.07
CA GLY A 164 12.19 3.84 18.91
C GLY A 164 10.67 4.02 19.02
N ASP A 165 10.15 4.70 20.05
CA ASP A 165 8.71 4.95 20.20
C ASP A 165 8.24 6.14 19.34
N PRO A 166 7.43 5.92 18.28
CA PRO A 166 6.88 7.00 17.45
C PRO A 166 5.71 7.74 18.08
N VAL A 167 5.17 7.27 19.21
CA VAL A 167 3.97 7.85 19.85
C VAL A 167 4.34 9.17 20.54
N TRP A 168 4.36 10.25 19.77
CA TRP A 168 4.85 11.55 20.23
C TRP A 168 4.05 12.14 21.38
N THR A 169 2.80 11.72 21.60
CA THR A 169 1.98 12.14 22.76
C THR A 169 2.50 11.57 24.10
N ARG A 170 3.39 10.56 24.05
CA ARG A 170 4.06 9.97 25.23
C ARG A 170 5.44 10.56 25.50
N TRP A 171 5.97 11.38 24.59
CA TRP A 171 7.23 12.09 24.79
C TRP A 171 7.06 13.21 25.82
N ASN A 172 8.18 13.76 26.30
CA ASN A 172 8.14 14.95 27.15
C ASN A 172 7.37 16.10 26.47
N THR A 173 6.62 16.88 27.26
CA THR A 173 5.69 17.91 26.76
C THR A 173 6.34 18.93 25.81
N GLU A 174 7.59 19.30 26.04
CA GLU A 174 8.35 20.20 25.17
C GLU A 174 8.69 19.60 23.79
N LEU A 175 8.70 18.28 23.67
CA LEU A 175 9.03 17.56 22.43
C LEU A 175 7.79 17.24 21.58
N GLN A 176 6.59 17.34 22.17
CA GLN A 176 5.33 17.15 21.45
C GLN A 176 5.00 18.30 20.48
N ASN A 177 5.73 19.41 20.58
CA ASN A 177 5.57 20.57 19.70
C ASN A 177 6.87 20.80 18.90
N PRO A 178 6.81 20.84 17.56
CA PRO A 178 8.00 21.00 16.72
C PRO A 178 8.85 22.24 17.02
N VAL A 179 8.23 23.37 17.38
CA VAL A 179 8.96 24.62 17.68
C VAL A 179 9.73 24.48 18.98
N ARG A 180 9.10 23.93 20.03
CA ARG A 180 9.76 23.68 21.31
C ARG A 180 10.79 22.56 21.22
N ALA A 181 10.56 21.53 20.41
CA ALA A 181 11.55 20.49 20.14
C ALA A 181 12.82 21.03 19.47
N ARG A 182 12.69 22.01 18.57
CA ARG A 182 13.85 22.72 18.01
C ARG A 182 14.60 23.52 19.07
N GLN A 183 13.89 24.22 19.95
CA GLN A 183 14.51 24.95 21.07
C GLN A 183 15.24 24.00 22.04
N TRP A 184 14.64 22.85 22.33
CA TRP A 184 15.28 21.79 23.10
C TRP A 184 16.58 21.32 22.46
N LEU A 185 16.59 21.08 21.14
CA LEU A 185 17.78 20.66 20.40
C LEU A 185 18.91 21.71 20.50
N GLU A 186 18.59 23.00 20.35
CA GLU A 186 19.55 24.10 20.44
C GLU A 186 20.24 24.19 21.81
N GLN A 187 19.55 23.80 22.87
CA GLN A 187 20.04 23.84 24.25
C GLN A 187 20.58 22.49 24.73
N HIS A 188 20.49 21.44 23.91
CA HIS A 188 20.80 20.09 24.33
C HIS A 188 22.33 19.89 24.49
N PRO A 189 22.82 19.26 25.59
CA PRO A 189 24.25 19.02 25.77
C PRO A 189 24.90 18.19 24.67
N ARG A 190 24.12 17.33 24.00
CA ARG A 190 24.53 16.51 22.86
C ARG A 190 24.18 17.12 21.50
N LYS A 191 24.00 18.46 21.39
CA LYS A 191 23.58 19.14 20.16
C LYS A 191 24.36 18.69 18.91
N THR A 192 25.69 18.71 18.95
CA THR A 192 26.53 18.33 17.80
C THR A 192 26.29 16.88 17.35
N GLU A 193 26.06 15.95 18.28
CA GLU A 193 25.73 14.56 17.97
C GLU A 193 24.35 14.46 17.32
N LEU A 194 23.37 15.18 17.86
CA LEU A 194 22.00 15.19 17.34
C LEU A 194 21.92 15.86 15.96
N GLU A 195 22.65 16.95 15.71
CA GLU A 195 22.79 17.58 14.39
C GLU A 195 23.43 16.64 13.36
N ARG A 196 24.39 15.82 13.79
CA ARG A 196 24.94 14.74 12.95
C ARG A 196 23.85 13.73 12.60
N LYS A 197 23.01 13.31 13.55
CA LYS A 197 21.88 12.41 13.29
C LYS A 197 20.82 13.02 12.38
N LEU A 198 20.51 14.32 12.53
CA LEU A 198 19.62 15.03 11.59
C LEU A 198 20.16 14.96 10.16
N SER A 199 21.45 15.24 10.00
CA SER A 199 22.13 15.18 8.70
C SER A 199 22.18 13.76 8.14
N PHE A 200 22.32 12.75 9.00
CA PHE A 200 22.25 11.35 8.63
C PHE A 200 20.86 10.98 8.07
N TYR A 201 19.78 11.32 8.76
CA TYR A 201 18.43 11.04 8.26
C TYR A 201 18.11 11.79 6.96
N ALA A 202 18.65 13.00 6.78
CA ALA A 202 18.58 13.72 5.52
C ALA A 202 19.33 12.97 4.41
N PHE A 203 20.53 12.45 4.70
CA PHE A 203 21.31 11.64 3.75
C PHE A 203 20.59 10.35 3.37
N VAL A 204 19.96 9.66 4.32
CA VAL A 204 19.15 8.47 4.05
C VAL A 204 18.04 8.77 3.05
N GLN A 205 17.31 9.87 3.24
CA GLN A 205 16.25 10.27 2.30
C GLN A 205 16.82 10.71 0.94
N TRP A 206 17.98 11.37 0.90
CA TRP A 206 18.65 11.68 -0.37
C TRP A 206 18.98 10.41 -1.16
N VAL A 207 19.61 9.42 -0.52
CA VAL A 207 19.89 8.12 -1.13
C VAL A 207 18.60 7.44 -1.59
N ALA A 208 17.55 7.51 -0.77
CA ALA A 208 16.25 6.92 -1.10
C ALA A 208 15.65 7.50 -2.37
N PHE A 209 15.55 8.83 -2.47
CA PHE A 209 15.03 9.48 -3.67
C PHE A 209 15.90 9.21 -4.89
N CYS A 210 17.23 9.22 -4.77
CA CYS A 210 18.11 8.87 -5.88
C CYS A 210 17.87 7.45 -6.40
N GLN A 211 17.73 6.46 -5.53
CA GLN A 211 17.48 5.08 -5.94
C GLN A 211 16.08 4.90 -6.55
N TRP A 212 15.04 5.48 -5.95
CA TRP A 212 13.68 5.36 -6.47
C TRP A 212 13.45 6.14 -7.77
N GLU A 213 14.11 7.29 -7.97
CA GLU A 213 14.14 7.98 -9.27
C GLU A 213 14.90 7.16 -10.31
N THR A 214 15.92 6.40 -9.92
CA THR A 214 16.59 5.42 -10.80
C THR A 214 15.67 4.26 -11.18
N VAL A 215 14.84 3.78 -10.25
CA VAL A 215 13.79 2.80 -10.54
C VAL A 215 12.80 3.36 -11.57
N ARG A 216 12.34 4.61 -11.38
CA ARG A 216 11.47 5.29 -12.35
C ARG A 216 12.10 5.35 -13.73
N LYS A 217 13.33 5.86 -13.83
CA LYS A 217 14.08 5.93 -15.10
C LYS A 217 14.19 4.56 -15.77
N LYS A 218 14.46 3.51 -14.99
CA LYS A 218 14.53 2.14 -15.52
C LYS A 218 13.19 1.68 -16.09
N ALA A 219 12.09 2.02 -15.43
CA ALA A 219 10.75 1.73 -15.94
C ALA A 219 10.48 2.48 -17.27
N ASP A 220 10.87 3.75 -17.37
CA ASP A 220 10.76 4.53 -18.62
C ASP A 220 11.54 3.85 -19.77
N GLU A 221 12.80 3.46 -19.52
CA GLU A 221 13.66 2.77 -20.50
C GLU A 221 13.08 1.43 -20.99
N GLU A 222 12.33 0.75 -20.13
CA GLU A 222 11.73 -0.57 -20.39
C GLU A 222 10.28 -0.47 -20.88
N GLY A 223 9.73 0.75 -20.94
CA GLY A 223 8.34 0.99 -21.31
C GLY A 223 7.33 0.42 -20.30
N ILE A 224 7.66 0.41 -19.01
CA ILE A 224 6.78 -0.10 -17.94
C ILE A 224 6.26 1.04 -17.08
N ALA A 225 4.94 1.20 -17.03
CA ALA A 225 4.32 2.22 -16.19
C ALA A 225 4.22 1.75 -14.73
N LEU A 226 4.94 2.45 -13.85
CA LEU A 226 4.85 2.26 -12.40
C LEU A 226 3.61 2.93 -11.81
N ILE A 227 2.82 2.18 -11.04
CA ILE A 227 1.68 2.69 -10.26
C ILE A 227 2.05 2.62 -8.78
N GLY A 228 2.05 3.76 -8.10
CA GLY A 228 2.21 3.84 -6.65
C GLY A 228 0.88 3.66 -5.93
N ASP A 229 0.90 3.77 -4.61
CA ASP A 229 -0.31 3.73 -3.79
C ASP A 229 -0.23 4.83 -2.73
N ILE A 230 -1.29 5.62 -2.62
CA ILE A 230 -1.45 6.69 -1.63
C ILE A 230 -2.50 6.22 -0.63
N PRO A 231 -2.09 5.81 0.60
CA PRO A 231 -3.01 5.52 1.70
C PRO A 231 -3.96 6.68 1.95
N TYR A 232 -5.23 6.41 2.32
CA TYR A 232 -6.16 7.49 2.60
C TYR A 232 -5.63 8.41 3.69
N GLY A 233 -5.16 7.86 4.81
CA GLY A 233 -4.62 8.62 5.94
C GLY A 233 -3.11 8.49 6.12
N VAL A 234 -2.65 8.96 7.27
CA VAL A 234 -1.28 8.76 7.79
C VAL A 234 -1.36 8.19 9.20
N ASN A 235 -0.24 7.69 9.72
CA ASN A 235 -0.17 7.30 11.13
C ASN A 235 -0.57 8.48 12.03
N ARG A 236 -1.40 8.21 13.04
CA ARG A 236 -1.82 9.17 14.08
C ARG A 236 -0.66 9.87 14.77
N TYR A 237 0.48 9.19 14.83
CA TYR A 237 1.71 9.66 15.43
C TYR A 237 2.81 9.91 14.40
N SER A 238 2.45 10.24 13.15
CA SER A 238 3.40 10.57 12.08
C SER A 238 4.08 11.92 12.26
N ALA A 239 5.19 12.12 11.55
CA ALA A 239 5.84 13.42 11.35
C ALA A 239 4.86 14.48 10.80
N ASP A 240 3.85 14.07 10.03
CA ASP A 240 2.80 14.94 9.50
C ASP A 240 1.88 15.47 10.61
N THR A 241 1.35 14.56 11.44
CA THR A 241 0.46 14.93 12.56
C THR A 241 1.18 15.69 13.66
N TRP A 242 2.47 15.39 13.88
CA TRP A 242 3.32 16.12 14.82
C TRP A 242 3.72 17.50 14.28
N GLY A 243 4.10 17.56 13.00
CA GLY A 243 4.59 18.76 12.33
C GLY A 243 3.50 19.78 11.98
N GLN A 244 2.32 19.30 11.61
CA GLN A 244 1.20 20.11 11.10
C GLN A 244 -0.13 19.64 11.72
N PRO A 245 -0.28 19.62 13.07
CA PRO A 245 -1.45 19.06 13.74
C PRO A 245 -2.76 19.77 13.38
N HIS A 246 -2.71 21.03 12.96
CA HIS A 246 -3.89 21.82 12.59
C HIS A 246 -4.58 21.35 11.30
N LEU A 247 -3.94 20.47 10.52
CA LEU A 247 -4.53 19.83 9.34
C LEU A 247 -5.34 18.57 9.69
N PHE A 248 -5.24 18.08 10.93
CA PHE A 248 -5.79 16.79 11.34
C PHE A 248 -6.69 16.92 12.57
N ASP A 249 -7.70 16.06 12.66
CA ASP A 249 -8.48 15.87 13.87
C ASP A 249 -8.12 14.53 14.51
N LEU A 250 -7.37 14.62 15.62
CA LEU A 250 -6.93 13.49 16.42
C LEU A 250 -7.99 13.04 17.44
N SER A 251 -9.12 13.75 17.58
CA SER A 251 -10.18 13.37 18.53
C SER A 251 -11.05 12.20 18.06
N TRP A 252 -10.87 11.78 16.80
CA TRP A 252 -11.57 10.68 16.15
C TRP A 252 -10.56 9.73 15.47
N SER A 253 -10.96 8.48 15.29
CA SER A 253 -10.20 7.44 14.60
C SER A 253 -10.99 6.94 13.40
N GLY A 254 -10.52 7.22 12.19
CA GLY A 254 -11.11 6.76 10.94
C GLY A 254 -11.04 5.23 10.79
N GLY A 255 -12.00 4.70 10.04
CA GLY A 255 -12.26 3.28 9.92
C GLY A 255 -13.38 2.97 8.92
N SER A 256 -13.88 1.74 8.99
CA SER A 256 -15.06 1.29 8.24
C SER A 256 -16.20 0.94 9.20
N PRO A 257 -17.48 1.05 8.77
CA PRO A 257 -18.58 0.45 9.52
C PRO A 257 -18.47 -1.09 9.54
N PRO A 258 -19.31 -1.80 10.31
CA PRO A 258 -19.46 -3.24 10.14
C PRO A 258 -19.84 -3.59 8.70
N GLU A 259 -19.10 -4.51 8.09
CA GLU A 259 -19.32 -4.94 6.70
C GLU A 259 -19.61 -6.45 6.61
N PRO A 260 -20.35 -6.95 5.62
CA PRO A 260 -20.61 -8.38 5.48
C PRO A 260 -19.34 -9.25 5.32
N TYR A 261 -18.24 -8.64 4.87
CA TYR A 261 -16.93 -9.26 4.70
C TYR A 261 -16.04 -8.96 5.93
N PHE A 262 -15.09 -9.84 6.25
CA PHE A 262 -14.17 -9.70 7.42
C PHE A 262 -14.81 -9.83 8.81
N GLN A 263 -15.77 -10.75 8.93
CA GLN A 263 -16.54 -11.04 10.15
C GLN A 263 -15.85 -12.06 11.09
N GLU A 264 -14.56 -12.35 10.91
CA GLU A 264 -13.83 -13.30 11.76
C GLU A 264 -13.51 -12.71 13.15
N ASP A 265 -13.30 -11.39 13.22
CA ASP A 265 -13.07 -10.67 14.46
C ASP A 265 -14.42 -10.19 15.05
N PRO A 266 -14.76 -10.55 16.31
CA PRO A 266 -16.02 -10.14 16.94
C PRO A 266 -16.19 -8.64 17.13
N PHE A 267 -15.10 -7.89 17.34
CA PHE A 267 -15.15 -6.43 17.43
C PHE A 267 -15.48 -5.84 16.06
N VAL A 268 -14.79 -6.29 15.00
CA VAL A 268 -15.07 -5.84 13.62
C VAL A 268 -16.50 -6.15 13.23
N ALA A 269 -17.01 -7.34 13.57
CA ALA A 269 -18.39 -7.74 13.33
C ALA A 269 -19.42 -6.80 13.96
N ARG A 270 -19.14 -6.31 15.18
CA ARG A 270 -20.05 -5.47 15.96
C ARG A 270 -19.95 -3.99 15.60
N TRP A 271 -18.72 -3.49 15.53
CA TRP A 271 -18.42 -2.05 15.52
C TRP A 271 -17.80 -1.57 14.20
N GLY A 272 -17.26 -2.48 13.39
CA GLY A 272 -16.50 -2.16 12.19
C GLY A 272 -15.00 -2.10 12.44
N GLN A 273 -14.24 -1.75 11.42
CA GLN A 273 -12.78 -1.73 11.49
C GLN A 273 -12.29 -0.36 11.98
N ASN A 274 -11.64 -0.31 13.13
CA ASN A 274 -11.02 0.93 13.63
C ASN A 274 -9.55 0.98 13.20
N TRP A 275 -9.24 1.73 12.14
CA TRP A 275 -7.89 1.85 11.58
C TRP A 275 -7.02 2.86 12.33
N GLY A 276 -7.59 3.66 13.24
CA GLY A 276 -6.84 4.62 14.04
C GLY A 276 -6.43 5.90 13.29
N LEU A 277 -6.76 6.03 12.01
CA LEU A 277 -6.36 7.16 11.17
C LEU A 277 -6.95 8.48 11.71
N PRO A 278 -6.17 9.57 11.79
CA PRO A 278 -6.75 10.88 12.07
C PRO A 278 -7.66 11.32 10.93
N LEU A 279 -8.69 12.12 11.24
CA LEU A 279 -9.53 12.70 10.19
C LEU A 279 -8.88 13.95 9.60
N TYR A 280 -9.12 14.20 8.32
CA TYR A 280 -8.69 15.45 7.68
C TYR A 280 -9.57 16.62 8.11
N ARG A 281 -8.94 17.75 8.45
CA ARG A 281 -9.61 19.04 8.53
C ARG A 281 -9.63 19.67 7.14
N TRP A 282 -10.53 19.19 6.27
CA TRP A 282 -10.60 19.61 4.87
C TRP A 282 -10.68 21.14 4.68
N GLU A 283 -11.34 21.86 5.58
CA GLU A 283 -11.35 23.32 5.57
C GLU A 283 -9.95 23.94 5.81
N ALA A 284 -9.15 23.36 6.71
CA ALA A 284 -7.79 23.82 6.96
C ALA A 284 -6.89 23.55 5.74
N HIS A 285 -7.01 22.36 5.14
CA HIS A 285 -6.36 22.07 3.87
C HIS A 285 -6.75 23.06 2.78
N GLN A 286 -8.04 23.38 2.65
CA GLN A 286 -8.50 24.35 1.66
C GLN A 286 -7.95 25.76 1.90
N LYS A 287 -7.84 26.21 3.15
CA LYS A 287 -7.24 27.52 3.50
C LYS A 287 -5.77 27.61 3.10
N GLU A 288 -5.08 26.48 3.05
CA GLU A 288 -3.67 26.37 2.62
C GLU A 288 -3.54 25.88 1.17
N ASP A 289 -4.57 26.03 0.35
CA ASP A 289 -4.64 25.56 -1.05
C ASP A 289 -4.17 24.11 -1.24
N PHE A 290 -4.48 23.27 -0.27
CA PHE A 290 -4.14 21.85 -0.25
C PHE A 290 -2.63 21.59 -0.33
N ALA A 291 -1.78 22.50 0.16
CA ALA A 291 -0.31 22.40 0.07
C ALA A 291 0.26 21.05 0.54
N TRP A 292 -0.28 20.48 1.62
CA TRP A 292 0.10 19.14 2.11
C TRP A 292 -0.17 18.03 1.07
N TRP A 293 -1.37 18.02 0.48
CA TRP A 293 -1.75 17.06 -0.56
C TRP A 293 -0.97 17.29 -1.86
N ALA A 294 -0.75 18.55 -2.24
CA ALA A 294 0.06 18.91 -3.39
C ALA A 294 1.48 18.35 -3.28
N ARG A 295 2.10 18.51 -2.10
CA ARG A 295 3.43 17.98 -1.80
C ARG A 295 3.45 16.45 -1.85
N ARG A 296 2.49 15.80 -1.18
CA ARG A 296 2.36 14.33 -1.15
C ARG A 296 2.24 13.73 -2.56
N ILE A 297 1.38 14.32 -3.40
CA ILE A 297 1.19 13.87 -4.79
C ILE A 297 2.44 14.12 -5.61
N ALA A 298 3.05 15.31 -5.53
CA ALA A 298 4.26 15.64 -6.28
C ALA A 298 5.42 14.67 -5.97
N HIS A 299 5.60 14.27 -4.70
CA HIS A 299 6.63 13.30 -4.33
C HIS A 299 6.31 11.89 -4.83
N THR A 300 5.04 11.51 -4.80
CA THR A 300 4.58 10.23 -5.36
C THR A 300 4.83 10.18 -6.88
N THR A 301 4.48 11.23 -7.62
CA THR A 301 4.59 11.27 -9.08
C THR A 301 6.00 11.51 -9.61
N ARG A 302 6.95 11.88 -8.74
CA ARG A 302 8.40 11.83 -9.04
C ARG A 302 8.89 10.40 -9.26
N ILE A 303 8.30 9.42 -8.58
CA ILE A 303 8.70 8.01 -8.64
C ILE A 303 7.73 7.20 -9.52
N PHE A 304 6.44 7.49 -9.45
CA PHE A 304 5.39 6.73 -10.12
C PHE A 304 4.75 7.50 -11.26
N HIS A 305 4.30 6.81 -12.30
CA HIS A 305 3.56 7.39 -13.43
C HIS A 305 2.11 7.72 -13.06
N GLY A 306 1.60 7.05 -12.03
CA GLY A 306 0.30 7.25 -11.44
C GLY A 306 0.21 6.61 -10.08
N PHE A 307 -0.95 6.70 -9.46
CA PHE A 307 -1.18 6.13 -8.15
C PHE A 307 -2.60 5.59 -8.01
N ARG A 308 -2.72 4.53 -7.22
CA ARG A 308 -3.97 4.14 -6.58
C ARG A 308 -4.21 5.08 -5.39
N LEU A 309 -5.41 5.61 -5.30
CA LEU A 309 -5.92 6.34 -4.14
C LEU A 309 -6.71 5.34 -3.30
N ASP A 310 -6.11 4.96 -2.19
CA ASP A 310 -6.69 4.03 -1.22
C ASP A 310 -7.94 4.63 -0.59
N HIS A 311 -8.96 3.80 -0.34
CA HIS A 311 -10.22 4.16 0.30
C HIS A 311 -10.79 5.50 -0.21
N VAL A 312 -11.07 5.58 -1.51
CA VAL A 312 -11.58 6.81 -2.16
C VAL A 312 -12.84 7.33 -1.49
N LEU A 313 -13.60 6.44 -0.85
CA LEU A 313 -14.82 6.76 -0.12
C LEU A 313 -14.58 7.82 0.95
N GLY A 314 -13.41 7.83 1.59
CA GLY A 314 -13.04 8.80 2.63
C GLY A 314 -13.07 10.26 2.18
N PHE A 315 -12.92 10.53 0.86
CA PHE A 315 -13.07 11.86 0.28
C PHE A 315 -14.52 12.34 0.23
N PHE A 316 -15.48 11.43 0.26
CA PHE A 316 -16.90 11.74 0.37
C PHE A 316 -17.35 11.71 1.83
N ARG A 317 -16.99 10.63 2.52
CA ARG A 317 -17.25 10.42 3.95
C ARG A 317 -16.41 9.27 4.50
N ILE A 318 -16.07 9.34 5.78
CA ILE A 318 -15.37 8.27 6.49
C ILE A 318 -16.11 7.89 7.77
N TYR A 319 -16.19 6.60 8.07
CA TYR A 319 -16.70 6.13 9.36
C TYR A 319 -15.61 6.30 10.42
N ALA A 320 -15.95 6.81 11.61
CA ALA A 320 -14.94 7.09 12.63
C ALA A 320 -15.42 6.77 14.03
N PHE A 321 -14.47 6.37 14.88
CA PHE A 321 -14.65 5.99 16.28
C PHE A 321 -14.18 7.11 17.21
N PRO A 322 -14.87 7.35 18.34
CA PRO A 322 -14.44 8.33 19.35
C PRO A 322 -13.35 7.81 20.31
N TRP A 323 -12.65 6.73 19.93
CA TRP A 323 -11.53 6.14 20.69
C TRP A 323 -10.45 5.59 19.76
N GLU A 324 -9.25 5.41 20.30
CA GLU A 324 -8.08 4.86 19.60
C GLU A 324 -8.14 3.33 19.54
N PRO A 325 -7.57 2.67 18.50
CA PRO A 325 -7.63 1.21 18.33
C PRO A 325 -7.19 0.40 19.54
N GLU A 326 -6.22 0.89 20.32
CA GLU A 326 -5.71 0.26 21.54
C GLU A 326 -6.80 0.07 22.60
N ARG A 327 -7.89 0.86 22.53
CA ARG A 327 -9.05 0.78 23.41
C ARG A 327 -10.17 -0.10 22.87
N ASN A 328 -10.04 -0.70 21.68
CA ASN A 328 -11.10 -1.53 21.09
C ASN A 328 -11.59 -2.63 22.05
N ARG A 329 -10.69 -3.27 22.80
CA ARG A 329 -11.03 -4.28 23.81
C ARG A 329 -11.88 -3.72 24.97
N GLU A 330 -11.67 -2.47 25.34
CA GLU A 330 -12.45 -1.77 26.37
C GLU A 330 -13.90 -1.53 25.90
N PHE A 331 -14.08 -1.18 24.62
CA PHE A 331 -15.38 -0.82 24.03
C PHE A 331 -16.14 -2.01 23.44
N PHE A 332 -15.45 -3.12 23.14
CA PHE A 332 -16.07 -4.32 22.57
C PHE A 332 -17.33 -4.82 23.30
N PRO A 333 -17.34 -4.99 24.64
CA PRO A 333 -18.50 -5.56 25.32
C PRO A 333 -19.67 -4.57 25.47
N LEU A 334 -19.42 -3.26 25.36
CA LEU A 334 -20.35 -2.21 25.76
C LEU A 334 -21.51 -2.01 24.78
N SER A 335 -22.70 -1.74 25.29
CA SER A 335 -23.85 -1.26 24.53
C SER A 335 -23.62 0.17 24.02
N PRO A 336 -24.33 0.62 22.96
CA PRO A 336 -24.23 2.01 22.50
C PRO A 336 -24.47 3.05 23.61
N GLN A 337 -25.39 2.79 24.55
CA GLN A 337 -25.62 3.69 25.68
C GLN A 337 -24.37 3.81 26.57
N GLU A 338 -23.76 2.69 26.96
CA GLU A 338 -22.54 2.67 27.78
C GLU A 338 -21.35 3.33 27.05
N VAL A 339 -21.25 3.13 25.73
CA VAL A 339 -20.24 3.82 24.91
C VAL A 339 -20.45 5.34 24.96
N ALA A 340 -21.69 5.81 24.78
CA ALA A 340 -22.02 7.22 24.83
C ALA A 340 -21.68 7.82 26.21
N GLU A 341 -22.04 7.14 27.30
CA GLU A 341 -21.70 7.57 28.67
C GLU A 341 -20.18 7.73 28.88
N ARG A 342 -19.36 6.82 28.34
CA ARG A 342 -17.89 6.87 28.47
C ARG A 342 -17.18 7.87 27.55
N THR A 343 -17.83 8.30 26.48
CA THR A 343 -17.20 9.14 25.44
C THR A 343 -17.77 10.56 25.39
N GLY A 344 -18.63 10.92 26.36
CA GLY A 344 -19.27 12.24 26.42
C GLY A 344 -20.37 12.40 25.39
N GLY A 345 -21.17 11.35 25.16
CA GLY A 345 -22.29 11.31 24.22
C GLY A 345 -21.91 10.94 22.79
N ARG A 346 -20.66 10.54 22.53
CA ARG A 346 -20.16 10.26 21.18
C ARG A 346 -20.35 8.79 20.81
N LEU A 347 -20.65 8.53 19.55
CA LEU A 347 -20.76 7.18 18.99
C LEU A 347 -20.00 7.10 17.67
N PRO A 348 -19.57 5.89 17.26
CA PRO A 348 -19.06 5.68 15.93
C PRO A 348 -20.06 6.15 14.85
N ARG A 349 -19.60 6.96 13.90
CA ARG A 349 -20.47 7.58 12.88
C ARG A 349 -19.69 8.01 11.64
N PHE A 350 -20.42 8.36 10.58
CA PHE A 350 -19.84 8.99 9.39
C PHE A 350 -19.50 10.46 9.60
N PHE A 351 -18.38 10.87 8.99
CA PHE A 351 -17.88 12.24 8.88
C PHE A 351 -17.72 12.63 7.40
N PRO A 352 -18.04 13.88 7.02
CA PRO A 352 -18.59 14.91 7.90
C PRO A 352 -20.02 14.58 8.35
N ARG A 353 -20.76 13.81 7.54
CA ARG A 353 -22.20 13.59 7.66
C ARG A 353 -22.60 12.17 7.20
N PRO A 354 -23.76 11.64 7.63
CA PRO A 354 -24.29 10.38 7.12
C PRO A 354 -24.78 10.52 5.66
N ASP A 355 -25.32 9.45 5.09
CA ASP A 355 -26.00 9.48 3.78
C ASP A 355 -27.56 9.55 3.91
N ASP A 356 -28.07 9.73 5.13
CA ASP A 356 -29.50 9.87 5.43
C ASP A 356 -29.71 11.10 6.32
N PRO A 357 -30.60 12.06 5.97
CA PRO A 357 -31.48 12.09 4.80
C PRO A 357 -30.75 12.26 3.44
N PRO A 358 -31.42 12.05 2.29
CA PRO A 358 -30.82 12.20 0.96
C PRO A 358 -30.12 13.53 0.67
N SER A 359 -30.50 14.61 1.38
CA SER A 359 -29.81 15.91 1.30
C SER A 359 -28.36 15.83 1.78
N GLU A 360 -28.09 15.02 2.81
CA GLU A 360 -26.75 14.77 3.36
C GLU A 360 -25.90 13.96 2.35
N ALA A 361 -26.49 12.91 1.75
CA ALA A 361 -25.84 12.14 0.68
C ALA A 361 -25.48 13.04 -0.52
N ASN A 362 -26.39 13.91 -0.96
CA ASN A 362 -26.11 14.85 -2.05
C ASN A 362 -24.98 15.82 -1.70
N ALA A 363 -24.94 16.33 -0.47
CA ALA A 363 -23.86 17.18 -0.04
C ALA A 363 -22.52 16.40 0.06
N ASN A 364 -22.51 15.12 0.41
CA ASN A 364 -21.29 14.27 0.44
C ASN A 364 -20.79 14.08 -0.99
N ALA A 365 -21.71 13.83 -1.92
CA ALA A 365 -21.43 13.69 -3.35
C ALA A 365 -20.75 14.96 -3.92
N VAL A 366 -21.32 16.15 -3.66
CA VAL A 366 -20.76 17.44 -4.14
C VAL A 366 -19.38 17.71 -3.55
N GLU A 367 -19.21 17.50 -2.24
CA GLU A 367 -17.93 17.75 -1.58
C GLU A 367 -16.83 16.78 -2.03
N GLY A 368 -17.14 15.48 -2.10
CA GLY A 368 -16.20 14.48 -2.57
C GLY A 368 -15.82 14.66 -4.03
N ALA A 369 -16.77 15.00 -4.91
CA ALA A 369 -16.45 15.33 -6.31
C ALA A 369 -15.49 16.52 -6.42
N ARG A 370 -15.69 17.56 -5.60
CA ARG A 370 -14.80 18.73 -5.54
C ARG A 370 -13.39 18.34 -5.06
N LEU A 371 -13.29 17.51 -4.01
CA LEU A 371 -12.00 17.07 -3.49
C LEU A 371 -11.26 16.18 -4.50
N LEU A 372 -11.93 15.22 -5.12
CA LEU A 372 -11.33 14.37 -6.16
C LEU A 372 -10.90 15.16 -7.39
N LYS A 373 -11.68 16.17 -7.80
CA LYS A 373 -11.26 17.11 -8.86
C LYS A 373 -9.97 17.84 -8.48
N LYS A 374 -9.84 18.30 -7.22
CA LYS A 374 -8.59 18.92 -6.74
C LYS A 374 -7.43 17.93 -6.77
N ILE A 375 -7.64 16.66 -6.42
CA ILE A 375 -6.61 15.61 -6.53
C ILE A 375 -6.15 15.43 -8.00
N LEU A 376 -7.09 15.41 -8.95
CA LEU A 376 -6.78 15.34 -10.38
C LEU A 376 -6.00 16.57 -10.86
N ASP A 377 -6.37 17.77 -10.42
CA ASP A 377 -5.64 18.99 -10.76
C ASP A 377 -4.19 18.94 -10.21
N LEU A 378 -4.03 18.45 -8.98
CA LEU A 378 -2.72 18.29 -8.33
C LEU A 378 -1.87 17.18 -8.94
N SER A 379 -2.49 16.17 -9.58
CA SER A 379 -1.75 15.07 -10.21
C SER A 379 -1.03 15.48 -11.49
N GLN A 380 -1.35 16.65 -12.05
CA GLN A 380 -0.72 17.23 -13.26
C GLN A 380 -0.69 16.24 -14.44
N GLY A 381 -1.76 15.45 -14.59
CA GLY A 381 -1.89 14.48 -15.67
C GLY A 381 -1.37 13.07 -15.34
N ALA A 382 -0.78 12.86 -14.17
CA ALA A 382 -0.49 11.51 -13.69
C ALA A 382 -1.78 10.70 -13.52
N LEU A 383 -1.67 9.39 -13.80
CA LEU A 383 -2.79 8.46 -13.70
C LEU A 383 -3.28 8.38 -12.24
N VAL A 384 -4.60 8.46 -12.04
CA VAL A 384 -5.26 8.28 -10.74
C VAL A 384 -6.24 7.13 -10.85
N ILE A 385 -6.10 6.11 -10.00
CA ILE A 385 -7.04 4.99 -9.87
C ILE A 385 -7.69 5.12 -8.50
N ALA A 386 -9.00 4.99 -8.41
CA ALA A 386 -9.72 5.02 -7.14
C ALA A 386 -10.00 3.60 -6.67
N GLU A 387 -9.65 3.27 -5.44
CA GLU A 387 -10.21 2.08 -4.81
C GLU A 387 -11.56 2.38 -4.17
N ASP A 388 -12.62 1.87 -4.81
CA ASP A 388 -14.03 2.01 -4.45
C ASP A 388 -14.63 0.66 -4.01
N LEU A 389 -14.06 0.02 -2.98
CA LEU A 389 -14.59 -1.21 -2.40
C LEU A 389 -15.25 -0.93 -1.03
N GLY A 390 -15.86 -1.97 -0.45
CA GLY A 390 -16.61 -1.88 0.80
C GLY A 390 -18.04 -1.37 0.60
N MET A 391 -18.54 -0.59 1.56
CA MET A 391 -19.87 0.02 1.51
C MET A 391 -19.92 1.28 0.61
N VAL A 392 -19.89 1.06 -0.71
CA VAL A 392 -19.85 2.15 -1.72
C VAL A 392 -21.21 2.85 -1.85
N PRO A 393 -21.32 4.16 -1.57
CA PRO A 393 -22.54 4.93 -1.83
C PRO A 393 -22.90 4.96 -3.33
N PRO A 394 -24.20 4.95 -3.69
CA PRO A 394 -24.63 4.93 -5.10
C PRO A 394 -24.12 6.09 -5.96
N TYR A 395 -23.78 7.23 -5.36
CA TYR A 395 -23.28 8.41 -6.05
C TYR A 395 -21.79 8.35 -6.41
N VAL A 396 -21.00 7.46 -5.78
CA VAL A 396 -19.53 7.46 -5.95
C VAL A 396 -19.12 7.01 -7.35
N ARG A 397 -19.58 5.83 -7.80
CA ARG A 397 -19.19 5.28 -9.12
C ARG A 397 -19.58 6.18 -10.31
N PRO A 398 -20.78 6.81 -10.34
CA PRO A 398 -21.11 7.82 -11.34
C PRO A 398 -20.13 9.00 -11.35
N ILE A 399 -19.75 9.52 -10.19
CA ILE A 399 -18.79 10.64 -10.08
C ILE A 399 -17.39 10.22 -10.55
N LEU A 400 -16.93 9.03 -10.18
CA LEU A 400 -15.66 8.49 -10.69
C LEU A 400 -15.68 8.39 -12.22
N THR A 401 -16.79 7.92 -12.79
CA THR A 401 -16.98 7.86 -14.25
C THR A 401 -16.94 9.25 -14.89
N GLU A 402 -17.64 10.23 -14.33
CA GLU A 402 -17.67 11.62 -14.82
C GLU A 402 -16.28 12.27 -14.77
N LEU A 403 -15.54 12.06 -13.68
CA LEU A 403 -14.18 12.54 -13.51
C LEU A 403 -13.15 11.75 -14.33
N GLY A 404 -13.55 10.63 -14.93
CA GLY A 404 -12.67 9.72 -15.65
C GLY A 404 -11.65 9.03 -14.75
N ILE A 405 -11.99 8.71 -13.50
CA ILE A 405 -11.14 7.97 -12.57
C ILE A 405 -11.55 6.49 -12.60
N PRO A 406 -10.67 5.57 -13.04
CA PRO A 406 -10.92 4.12 -12.95
C PRO A 406 -11.24 3.68 -11.52
N GLY A 407 -12.36 2.98 -11.35
CA GLY A 407 -12.66 2.21 -10.13
C GLY A 407 -12.14 0.78 -10.21
N PHE A 408 -12.52 -0.04 -9.24
CA PHE A 408 -12.22 -1.47 -9.17
C PHE A 408 -13.43 -2.33 -9.53
N THR A 409 -13.12 -3.45 -10.16
CA THR A 409 -14.05 -4.56 -10.36
C THR A 409 -13.40 -5.83 -9.82
N ILE A 410 -13.99 -6.39 -8.76
CA ILE A 410 -13.58 -7.66 -8.17
C ILE A 410 -14.65 -8.70 -8.50
N PRO A 411 -14.37 -9.70 -9.35
CA PRO A 411 -15.38 -10.66 -9.84
C PRO A 411 -16.21 -11.30 -8.72
N ARG A 412 -15.59 -11.58 -7.56
CA ARG A 412 -16.27 -12.16 -6.40
C ARG A 412 -17.34 -11.24 -5.78
N PHE A 413 -17.22 -9.93 -5.94
CA PHE A 413 -18.19 -8.94 -5.44
C PHE A 413 -19.23 -8.56 -6.49
N GLU A 414 -18.98 -8.88 -7.76
CA GLU A 414 -19.92 -8.67 -8.85
C GLU A 414 -20.91 -9.85 -8.92
N ARG A 415 -22.10 -9.66 -8.34
CA ARG A 415 -23.13 -10.71 -8.25
C ARG A 415 -24.36 -10.39 -9.10
N GLU A 416 -24.94 -11.44 -9.67
CA GLU A 416 -26.30 -11.43 -10.19
C GLU A 416 -27.33 -11.57 -9.06
N PRO A 417 -28.62 -11.24 -9.28
CA PRO A 417 -29.66 -11.38 -8.26
C PRO A 417 -29.79 -12.79 -7.66
N ASP A 418 -29.37 -13.83 -8.39
CA ASP A 418 -29.38 -15.23 -7.95
C ASP A 418 -28.13 -15.63 -7.13
N GLY A 419 -27.21 -14.69 -6.87
CA GLY A 419 -25.97 -14.90 -6.12
C GLY A 419 -24.81 -15.45 -6.93
N THR A 420 -24.99 -15.75 -8.22
CA THR A 420 -23.90 -16.18 -9.11
C THR A 420 -23.00 -15.01 -9.49
N TYR A 421 -21.79 -15.31 -9.97
CA TYR A 421 -20.83 -14.29 -10.39
C TYR A 421 -21.31 -13.67 -11.70
N ARG A 422 -21.37 -12.35 -11.76
CA ARG A 422 -21.73 -11.57 -12.95
C ARG A 422 -20.76 -11.85 -14.09
N SER A 423 -21.29 -11.94 -15.30
CA SER A 423 -20.49 -12.18 -16.51
C SER A 423 -19.41 -11.09 -16.71
N PRO A 424 -18.14 -11.46 -16.95
CA PRO A 424 -17.05 -10.50 -17.18
C PRO A 424 -17.30 -9.55 -18.34
N SER A 425 -18.08 -9.98 -19.34
CA SER A 425 -18.44 -9.15 -20.51
C SER A 425 -19.25 -7.89 -20.17
N THR A 426 -19.84 -7.84 -18.96
CA THR A 426 -20.66 -6.71 -18.50
C THR A 426 -19.91 -5.74 -17.61
N TYR A 427 -18.63 -5.99 -17.32
CA TYR A 427 -17.87 -5.13 -16.42
C TYR A 427 -17.61 -3.74 -17.03
N PRO A 428 -17.50 -2.68 -16.21
CA PRO A 428 -17.25 -1.33 -16.72
C PRO A 428 -15.91 -1.23 -17.46
N PRO A 429 -15.88 -0.77 -18.73
CA PRO A 429 -14.66 -0.74 -19.52
C PRO A 429 -13.54 0.16 -18.96
N HIS A 430 -13.87 1.16 -18.15
CA HIS A 430 -12.89 2.08 -17.59
C HIS A 430 -12.21 1.56 -16.31
N ASN A 431 -12.68 0.44 -15.73
CA ASN A 431 -12.21 -0.05 -14.44
C ASN A 431 -10.89 -0.84 -14.53
N VAL A 432 -10.28 -0.98 -13.36
CA VAL A 432 -9.26 -1.98 -13.05
C VAL A 432 -9.96 -3.26 -12.58
N VAL A 433 -9.69 -4.39 -13.22
CA VAL A 433 -10.22 -5.70 -12.82
C VAL A 433 -9.13 -6.53 -12.16
N THR A 434 -9.43 -7.12 -10.99
CA THR A 434 -8.52 -8.00 -10.24
C THR A 434 -9.32 -9.02 -9.43
N TYR A 435 -8.77 -10.20 -9.16
CA TYR A 435 -9.42 -11.18 -8.27
C TYR A 435 -9.35 -10.82 -6.79
N ALA A 436 -8.30 -10.10 -6.41
CA ALA A 436 -7.96 -9.80 -5.03
C ALA A 436 -7.16 -8.49 -4.95
N THR A 437 -7.24 -7.84 -3.80
CA THR A 437 -6.26 -6.84 -3.36
C THR A 437 -5.36 -7.49 -2.29
N HIS A 438 -4.35 -6.78 -1.82
CA HIS A 438 -3.45 -7.26 -0.77
C HIS A 438 -4.16 -7.64 0.55
N ASP A 439 -5.40 -7.18 0.75
CA ASP A 439 -6.28 -7.49 1.89
C ASP A 439 -7.06 -8.81 1.75
N HIS A 440 -7.04 -9.41 0.56
CA HIS A 440 -7.75 -10.64 0.26
C HIS A 440 -6.77 -11.81 0.20
N PRO A 441 -7.20 -13.03 0.56
CA PRO A 441 -6.39 -14.21 0.30
C PRO A 441 -6.16 -14.36 -1.21
N PRO A 442 -4.96 -14.74 -1.66
CA PRO A 442 -4.74 -15.07 -3.07
C PRO A 442 -5.63 -16.25 -3.49
N LEU A 443 -5.93 -16.37 -4.78
CA LEU A 443 -6.86 -17.35 -5.36
C LEU A 443 -6.61 -18.77 -4.87
N ALA A 444 -5.36 -19.21 -4.81
CA ALA A 444 -5.01 -20.55 -4.35
C ALA A 444 -5.42 -20.78 -2.88
N VAL A 445 -5.20 -19.79 -2.02
CA VAL A 445 -5.58 -19.83 -0.60
C VAL A 445 -7.11 -19.71 -0.45
N LEU A 446 -7.75 -18.83 -1.21
CA LEU A 446 -9.20 -18.69 -1.23
C LEU A 446 -9.88 -20.01 -1.59
N TYR A 447 -9.44 -20.64 -2.69
CA TYR A 447 -9.97 -21.90 -3.18
C TYR A 447 -9.83 -23.01 -2.12
N GLU A 448 -8.63 -23.19 -1.56
CA GLU A 448 -8.38 -24.23 -0.57
C GLU A 448 -9.17 -24.02 0.73
N LYS A 449 -9.30 -22.76 1.18
CA LYS A 449 -10.15 -22.43 2.34
C LYS A 449 -11.62 -22.73 2.10
N LEU A 450 -12.15 -22.37 0.92
CA LEU A 450 -13.53 -22.69 0.55
C LEU A 450 -13.74 -24.20 0.47
N TRP A 451 -12.80 -24.92 -0.16
CA TRP A 451 -12.87 -26.37 -0.24
C TRP A 451 -12.84 -27.02 1.15
N GLU A 452 -11.92 -26.62 2.02
CA GLU A 452 -11.83 -27.17 3.38
C GLU A 452 -13.07 -26.85 4.21
N SER A 453 -13.56 -25.61 4.14
CA SER A 453 -14.78 -25.22 4.86
C SER A 453 -16.01 -25.98 4.36
N ALA A 454 -16.15 -26.19 3.04
CA ALA A 454 -17.23 -26.97 2.45
C ALA A 454 -17.25 -28.43 2.94
N GLN A 455 -16.07 -29.02 3.15
CA GLN A 455 -15.94 -30.43 3.56
C GLN A 455 -15.97 -30.62 5.08
N LYS A 456 -15.40 -29.69 5.85
CA LYS A 456 -15.02 -29.94 7.25
C LYS A 456 -15.55 -28.94 8.27
N ASP A 457 -16.14 -27.79 7.89
CA ASP A 457 -16.62 -26.82 8.90
C ASP A 457 -17.70 -27.49 9.76
N PRO A 458 -17.64 -27.44 11.10
CA PRO A 458 -18.64 -28.09 11.96
C PRO A 458 -20.04 -27.51 11.78
N ARG A 459 -20.15 -26.26 11.31
CA ARG A 459 -21.41 -25.54 11.13
C ARG A 459 -22.03 -25.79 9.74
N PRO A 460 -23.25 -26.36 9.66
CA PRO A 460 -23.90 -26.65 8.38
C PRO A 460 -24.06 -25.43 7.45
N GLU A 461 -24.37 -24.27 8.01
CA GLU A 461 -24.56 -23.03 7.26
C GLU A 461 -23.26 -22.55 6.61
N LYS A 462 -22.12 -22.70 7.30
CA LYS A 462 -20.81 -22.34 6.75
C LYS A 462 -20.36 -23.33 5.68
N ARG A 463 -20.61 -24.62 5.86
CA ARG A 463 -20.35 -25.64 4.81
C ARG A 463 -21.15 -25.34 3.55
N ALA A 464 -22.45 -25.08 3.69
CA ALA A 464 -23.33 -24.77 2.57
C ALA A 464 -22.90 -23.49 1.84
N HIS A 465 -22.54 -22.44 2.59
CA HIS A 465 -22.02 -21.20 2.02
C HIS A 465 -20.71 -21.43 1.24
N ALA A 466 -19.74 -22.13 1.83
CA ALA A 466 -18.45 -22.40 1.19
C ALA A 466 -18.61 -23.27 -0.07
N TYR A 467 -19.49 -24.29 -0.03
CA TYR A 467 -19.82 -25.11 -1.18
C TYR A 467 -20.46 -24.29 -2.31
N HIS A 468 -21.39 -23.40 -1.96
CA HIS A 468 -22.04 -22.50 -2.92
C HIS A 468 -21.02 -21.57 -3.58
N GLU A 469 -20.19 -20.89 -2.80
CA GLU A 469 -19.14 -20.00 -3.31
C GLU A 469 -18.15 -20.72 -4.23
N LEU A 470 -17.71 -21.92 -3.85
CA LEU A 470 -16.83 -22.75 -4.68
C LEU A 470 -17.50 -23.15 -6.00
N THR A 471 -18.79 -23.52 -5.95
CA THR A 471 -19.58 -23.86 -7.14
C THR A 471 -19.74 -22.64 -8.07
N CYS A 472 -19.97 -21.46 -7.51
CA CYS A 472 -20.04 -20.22 -8.28
C CYS A 472 -18.71 -19.91 -8.97
N LEU A 473 -17.58 -20.05 -8.27
CA LEU A 473 -16.24 -19.85 -8.86
C LEU A 473 -15.95 -20.85 -10.00
N LEU A 474 -16.28 -22.12 -9.82
CA LEU A 474 -16.09 -23.15 -10.84
C LEU A 474 -16.99 -22.91 -12.06
N ARG A 475 -18.27 -22.57 -11.84
CA ARG A 475 -19.20 -22.18 -12.92
C ARG A 475 -18.68 -20.97 -13.68
N PHE A 476 -18.21 -19.96 -12.96
CA PHE A 476 -17.62 -18.75 -13.54
C PHE A 476 -16.40 -19.06 -14.43
N ALA A 477 -15.58 -20.05 -14.03
CA ALA A 477 -14.47 -20.55 -14.83
C ALA A 477 -14.88 -21.48 -16.01
N GLY A 478 -16.18 -21.76 -16.16
CA GLY A 478 -16.69 -22.74 -17.14
C GLY A 478 -16.28 -24.18 -16.82
N TRP A 479 -16.01 -24.48 -15.55
CA TRP A 479 -15.56 -25.79 -15.10
C TRP A 479 -16.74 -26.77 -15.00
N ALA A 480 -16.77 -27.77 -15.88
CA ALA A 480 -17.90 -28.70 -16.03
C ALA A 480 -17.83 -29.97 -15.15
N ALA A 481 -16.83 -30.08 -14.26
CA ALA A 481 -16.63 -31.31 -13.50
C ALA A 481 -17.68 -31.51 -12.39
N THR A 482 -18.09 -32.77 -12.19
CA THR A 482 -18.96 -33.22 -11.10
C THR A 482 -18.24 -33.33 -9.75
N GLU A 483 -16.90 -33.27 -9.73
CA GLU A 483 -16.08 -33.37 -8.53
C GLU A 483 -15.34 -32.06 -8.23
N LEU A 484 -15.17 -31.76 -6.94
CA LEU A 484 -14.48 -30.58 -6.42
C LEU A 484 -13.03 -30.93 -6.06
N PRO A 485 -12.03 -30.57 -6.87
CA PRO A 485 -10.63 -30.90 -6.58
C PRO A 485 -10.19 -30.35 -5.23
N ALA A 486 -9.47 -31.15 -4.44
CA ALA A 486 -8.97 -30.74 -3.12
C ALA A 486 -7.86 -29.67 -3.15
N ARG A 487 -7.22 -29.50 -4.31
CA ARG A 487 -6.17 -28.50 -4.54
C ARG A 487 -6.59 -27.59 -5.68
N PHE A 488 -6.10 -26.36 -5.67
CA PHE A 488 -6.32 -25.40 -6.75
C PHE A 488 -5.67 -25.89 -8.05
N PRO A 489 -6.44 -26.31 -9.08
CA PRO A 489 -5.88 -26.92 -10.28
C PRO A 489 -5.24 -25.90 -11.22
N ASP A 490 -4.13 -26.26 -11.86
CA ASP A 490 -3.45 -25.40 -12.83
C ASP A 490 -4.33 -25.01 -14.02
N GLN A 491 -5.21 -25.91 -14.47
CA GLN A 491 -6.18 -25.61 -15.53
C GLN A 491 -7.18 -24.54 -15.08
N LEU A 492 -7.70 -24.64 -13.85
CA LEU A 492 -8.60 -23.63 -13.29
C LEU A 492 -7.87 -22.29 -13.14
N HIS A 493 -6.63 -22.32 -12.66
CA HIS A 493 -5.78 -21.13 -12.55
C HIS A 493 -5.64 -20.41 -13.89
N MET A 494 -5.26 -21.11 -14.97
CA MET A 494 -5.13 -20.50 -16.30
C MET A 494 -6.45 -19.98 -16.87
N ARG A 495 -7.58 -20.67 -16.62
CA ARG A 495 -8.90 -20.18 -17.02
C ARG A 495 -9.28 -18.88 -16.30
N LEU A 496 -8.94 -18.75 -15.02
CA LEU A 496 -9.15 -17.51 -14.28
C LEU A 496 -8.24 -16.38 -14.82
N ILE A 497 -6.97 -16.65 -15.15
CA ILE A 497 -6.12 -15.65 -15.83
C ILE A 497 -6.78 -15.16 -17.14
N GLU A 498 -7.23 -16.09 -17.98
CA GLU A 498 -7.87 -15.80 -19.27
C GLU A 498 -9.15 -14.96 -19.11
N ILE A 499 -9.96 -15.21 -18.08
CA ILE A 499 -11.18 -14.45 -17.82
C ILE A 499 -10.89 -12.96 -17.57
N LEU A 500 -9.89 -12.62 -16.76
CA LEU A 500 -9.52 -11.21 -16.55
C LEU A 500 -9.03 -10.57 -17.85
N LEU A 501 -8.24 -11.30 -18.64
CA LEU A 501 -7.76 -10.85 -19.95
C LEU A 501 -8.92 -10.64 -20.95
N ALA A 502 -9.94 -11.47 -20.91
CA ALA A 502 -11.10 -11.36 -21.79
C ALA A 502 -12.04 -10.20 -21.45
N SER A 503 -11.99 -9.69 -20.21
CA SER A 503 -12.87 -8.61 -19.76
C SER A 503 -12.75 -7.33 -20.62
N PRO A 504 -13.77 -6.46 -20.63
CA PRO A 504 -13.70 -5.15 -21.30
C PRO A 504 -12.93 -4.11 -20.49
N CYS A 505 -12.66 -4.36 -19.21
CA CYS A 505 -11.96 -3.44 -18.31
C CYS A 505 -10.61 -3.01 -18.87
N TRP A 506 -10.27 -1.74 -18.68
CA TRP A 506 -9.06 -1.13 -19.21
C TRP A 506 -7.82 -1.87 -18.72
N LEU A 507 -7.71 -2.12 -17.42
CA LEU A 507 -6.53 -2.75 -16.83
C LEU A 507 -6.91 -4.05 -16.11
N ALA A 508 -6.29 -5.16 -16.51
CA ALA A 508 -6.36 -6.42 -15.78
C ALA A 508 -5.11 -6.54 -14.90
N VAL A 509 -5.27 -6.57 -13.58
CA VAL A 509 -4.16 -6.65 -12.62
C VAL A 509 -4.23 -7.96 -11.87
N TRP A 510 -3.07 -8.60 -11.70
CA TRP A 510 -2.91 -9.71 -10.76
C TRP A 510 -2.00 -9.30 -9.63
N LEU A 511 -2.36 -9.69 -8.40
CA LEU A 511 -1.33 -9.81 -7.37
C LEU A 511 -0.33 -10.88 -7.78
N ALA A 512 0.95 -10.71 -7.47
CA ALA A 512 1.98 -11.68 -7.86
C ALA A 512 1.64 -13.14 -7.48
N PRO A 513 1.11 -13.45 -6.28
CA PRO A 513 0.70 -14.81 -5.97
C PRO A 513 -0.44 -15.34 -6.84
N ASP A 514 -1.36 -14.49 -7.30
CA ASP A 514 -2.43 -14.88 -8.22
C ASP A 514 -1.90 -15.16 -9.62
N LEU A 515 -0.91 -14.38 -10.09
CA LEU A 515 -0.26 -14.65 -11.38
C LEU A 515 0.54 -15.95 -11.34
N LEU A 516 1.29 -16.17 -10.26
CA LEU A 516 2.18 -17.31 -10.08
C LEU A 516 1.44 -18.58 -9.63
N GLY A 517 0.22 -18.45 -9.10
CA GLY A 517 -0.54 -19.55 -8.51
C GLY A 517 0.06 -20.02 -7.17
N THR A 518 0.64 -19.09 -6.42
CA THR A 518 1.27 -19.34 -5.10
C THR A 518 0.38 -18.84 -3.96
N LYS A 519 0.87 -18.87 -2.72
CA LYS A 519 0.04 -18.77 -1.50
C LYS A 519 0.44 -17.67 -0.53
N GLU A 520 1.46 -16.89 -0.86
CA GLU A 520 1.91 -15.77 -0.04
C GLU A 520 0.74 -14.79 0.19
N TRP A 521 0.44 -14.48 1.46
CA TRP A 521 -0.73 -13.69 1.82
C TRP A 521 -0.32 -12.50 2.69
N PHE A 522 -0.24 -11.33 2.05
CA PHE A 522 0.44 -10.17 2.61
C PHE A 522 -0.31 -9.52 3.79
N ASN A 523 -1.64 -9.46 3.76
CA ASN A 523 -2.42 -8.87 4.86
C ASN A 523 -3.70 -9.63 5.14
N ARG A 524 -4.01 -9.78 6.43
CA ARG A 524 -5.26 -10.33 6.96
C ARG A 524 -5.98 -9.21 7.72
N PRO A 525 -6.94 -8.50 7.09
CA PRO A 525 -7.63 -7.38 7.74
C PRO A 525 -8.25 -7.76 9.08
N GLY A 526 -8.20 -6.85 10.05
CA GLY A 526 -8.76 -7.05 11.38
C GLY A 526 -8.01 -8.04 12.28
N THR A 527 -6.79 -8.45 11.92
CA THR A 527 -5.98 -9.34 12.77
C THR A 527 -4.85 -8.59 13.50
N GLU A 528 -4.69 -8.89 14.78
CA GLU A 528 -3.54 -8.48 15.60
C GLU A 528 -2.45 -9.58 15.60
N GLY A 529 -1.19 -9.23 15.86
CA GLY A 529 -0.15 -10.25 16.17
C GLY A 529 1.05 -10.34 15.22
N GLY A 530 1.33 -9.31 14.43
CA GLY A 530 2.63 -9.16 13.76
C GLY A 530 2.94 -10.18 12.66
N GLN A 531 1.91 -10.80 12.07
CA GLN A 531 2.03 -11.69 10.90
C GLN A 531 1.77 -10.98 9.56
N ASN A 532 1.09 -9.83 9.60
CA ASN A 532 0.82 -9.05 8.38
C ASN A 532 2.10 -8.37 7.88
N TRP A 533 2.14 -8.12 6.58
CA TRP A 533 3.18 -7.38 5.86
C TRP A 533 4.56 -8.02 5.88
N ARG A 534 4.66 -9.31 6.19
CA ARG A 534 5.95 -10.00 6.34
C ARG A 534 6.22 -11.08 5.30
N ASP A 535 5.18 -11.64 4.69
CA ASP A 535 5.33 -12.71 3.71
C ASP A 535 6.08 -12.20 2.47
N ARG A 536 7.06 -12.98 2.02
CA ARG A 536 7.84 -12.73 0.80
C ARG A 536 7.54 -13.80 -0.23
N LEU A 537 7.70 -13.50 -1.51
CA LEU A 537 7.70 -14.51 -2.57
C LEU A 537 8.68 -15.63 -2.24
N SER A 538 8.40 -16.86 -2.67
CA SER A 538 9.30 -17.99 -2.38
C SER A 538 10.64 -17.89 -3.15
N LEU A 539 10.63 -17.28 -4.34
CA LEU A 539 11.81 -17.12 -5.22
C LEU A 539 11.91 -15.68 -5.76
N PRO A 540 13.08 -15.26 -6.27
CA PRO A 540 13.18 -14.12 -7.18
C PRO A 540 12.25 -14.27 -8.40
N LEU A 541 11.75 -13.15 -8.93
CA LEU A 541 10.85 -13.18 -10.10
C LEU A 541 11.52 -13.76 -11.35
N THR A 542 12.83 -13.54 -11.51
CA THR A 542 13.65 -14.12 -12.57
C THR A 542 13.67 -15.65 -12.50
N ASP A 543 13.80 -16.22 -11.30
CA ASP A 543 13.83 -17.67 -11.11
C ASP A 543 12.50 -18.34 -11.47
N TYR A 544 11.36 -17.67 -11.25
CA TYR A 544 10.04 -18.18 -11.68
C TYR A 544 9.93 -18.31 -13.21
N LEU A 545 10.68 -17.52 -13.99
CA LEU A 545 10.70 -17.64 -15.46
C LEU A 545 11.43 -18.91 -15.94
N ASP A 546 12.33 -19.44 -15.12
CA ASP A 546 13.23 -20.52 -15.50
C ASP A 546 12.87 -21.89 -14.89
N GLN A 547 12.06 -21.91 -13.83
CA GLN A 547 11.72 -23.13 -13.07
C GLN A 547 10.30 -23.63 -13.36
N GLU A 548 10.15 -24.95 -13.55
CA GLU A 548 8.84 -25.59 -13.64
C GLU A 548 8.17 -25.69 -12.25
N PRO A 549 6.83 -25.62 -12.16
CA PRO A 549 5.87 -25.49 -13.26
C PRO A 549 5.65 -24.04 -13.74
N TRP A 550 6.27 -23.04 -13.11
CA TRP A 550 6.00 -21.62 -13.37
C TRP A 550 6.44 -21.17 -14.75
N LYS A 551 7.58 -21.65 -15.24
CA LYS A 551 8.05 -21.40 -16.61
C LYS A 551 6.98 -21.70 -17.66
N SER A 552 6.37 -22.89 -17.61
CA SER A 552 5.30 -23.27 -18.53
C SER A 552 4.05 -22.40 -18.35
N LYS A 553 3.65 -22.11 -17.12
CA LYS A 553 2.51 -21.23 -16.83
C LYS A 553 2.72 -19.82 -17.36
N LEU A 554 3.86 -19.20 -17.07
CA LEU A 554 4.18 -17.83 -17.46
C LEU A 554 4.34 -17.67 -18.98
N ARG A 555 4.84 -18.70 -19.68
CA ARG A 555 4.78 -18.76 -21.15
C ARG A 555 3.34 -18.72 -21.66
N LYS A 556 2.44 -19.51 -21.05
CA LYS A 556 1.02 -19.48 -21.42
C LYS A 556 0.37 -18.13 -21.10
N VAL A 557 0.71 -17.51 -19.98
CA VAL A 557 0.27 -16.14 -19.66
C VAL A 557 0.70 -15.15 -20.75
N ALA A 558 1.97 -15.20 -21.18
CA ALA A 558 2.47 -14.32 -22.24
C ALA A 558 1.76 -14.56 -23.58
N GLU A 559 1.39 -15.81 -23.91
CA GLU A 559 0.54 -16.13 -25.06
C GLU A 559 -0.85 -15.51 -24.94
N LEU A 560 -1.52 -15.73 -23.81
CA LEU A 560 -2.86 -15.18 -23.55
C LEU A 560 -2.86 -13.63 -23.60
N LEU A 561 -1.82 -12.98 -23.10
CA LEU A 561 -1.66 -11.52 -23.19
C LEU A 561 -1.67 -11.04 -24.65
N ARG A 562 -1.00 -11.77 -25.56
CA ARG A 562 -1.00 -11.47 -27.00
C ARG A 562 -2.36 -11.79 -27.64
N GLU A 563 -2.94 -12.95 -27.35
CA GLU A 563 -4.24 -13.38 -27.88
C GLU A 563 -5.36 -12.37 -27.55
N HIS A 564 -5.32 -11.76 -26.36
CA HIS A 564 -6.30 -10.79 -25.91
C HIS A 564 -5.95 -9.32 -26.20
N ASN A 565 -4.83 -9.04 -26.90
CA ASN A 565 -4.32 -7.70 -27.18
C ASN A 565 -4.15 -6.85 -25.90
N ARG A 566 -3.58 -7.46 -24.84
CA ARG A 566 -3.25 -6.83 -23.56
C ARG A 566 -1.75 -6.82 -23.27
N ASN A 567 -0.94 -7.30 -24.21
CA ASN A 567 0.50 -7.18 -24.16
C ASN A 567 0.93 -5.74 -24.47
N HIS A 568 1.82 -5.20 -23.66
CA HIS A 568 2.42 -3.90 -23.89
C HIS A 568 3.35 -3.97 -25.12
N PRO A 569 3.12 -3.17 -26.18
CA PRO A 569 4.12 -3.03 -27.23
C PRO A 569 5.34 -2.33 -26.62
N ALA A 570 6.55 -2.83 -26.86
CA ALA A 570 7.79 -2.33 -26.24
C ALA A 570 8.14 -0.85 -26.48
N ALA A 571 7.24 -0.04 -27.05
CA ALA A 571 7.39 1.38 -27.28
C ALA A 571 6.10 2.12 -26.89
N ILE A 572 6.10 2.79 -25.74
CA ILE A 572 5.21 3.93 -25.49
C ILE A 572 6.10 5.11 -25.13
N SER A 573 6.02 6.16 -25.97
CA SER A 573 6.30 7.53 -25.54
C SER A 573 5.05 7.97 -24.77
N LEU A 574 5.17 8.15 -23.46
CA LEU A 574 4.13 8.77 -22.62
C LEU A 574 4.07 10.27 -22.90
#